data_AF-A0A6C0TTM5-F1
#
_entry.id   AF-A0A6C0TTM5-F1
#
_cell.length_a   1.000
_cell.length_b   1.000
_cell.length_c   1.000
_cell.angle_alpha   90.00
_cell.angle_beta   90.00
_cell.angle_gamma   90.00
#
_symmetry.space_group_name_H-M   'P 1'
#
loop_
_entity.id
_entity.type
_entity.pdbx_description
1 polymer ?
#
loop_
_entity_poly.entity_id
_entity_poly.type
_entity_poly.pdbx_seq_one_letter_code
_entity_poly.pdbx_strand_id
1 'polypeptide(L)'
;MDLRTIIEKQIEMDARHGFPVSFDSEKEAYAQLSKDLVGLLGEIGEFANIVKKLNIKLDRPRDYELDTASAKRQLGEELADTLIYIMRLAVILNVDLEEQLLKKMQRNELRYASLRKQ
;
A
#
# COMPACT_ATOMS: atom_id res chain seq x y z
N MET A 1 -9.47 8.36 -13.45
CA MET A 1 -8.26 9.05 -12.96
C MET A 1 -7.11 8.10 -13.24
N ASP A 2 -6.08 8.58 -13.91
CA ASP A 2 -4.84 7.84 -14.17
C ASP A 2 -4.07 7.66 -12.83
N LEU A 3 -3.37 6.53 -12.62
CA LEU A 3 -2.60 6.28 -11.39
C LEU A 3 -1.59 7.39 -11.15
N ARG A 4 -1.01 7.91 -12.23
CA ARG A 4 -0.09 9.05 -12.18
C ARG A 4 -0.74 10.28 -11.54
N THR A 5 -1.99 10.59 -11.90
CA THR A 5 -2.73 11.71 -11.30
C THR A 5 -2.99 11.50 -9.80
N ILE A 6 -3.23 10.26 -9.37
CA ILE A 6 -3.38 9.94 -7.94
C ILE A 6 -2.07 10.21 -7.20
N ILE A 7 -0.95 9.73 -7.74
CA ILE A 7 0.39 9.90 -7.16
C ILE A 7 0.73 11.39 -7.05
N GLU A 8 0.57 12.15 -8.13
CA GLU A 8 0.84 13.59 -8.16
C GLU A 8 0.04 14.33 -7.08
N LYS A 9 -1.26 14.02 -6.95
CA LYS A 9 -2.11 14.62 -5.92
C LYS A 9 -1.68 14.24 -4.50
N GLN A 10 -1.31 12.98 -4.27
CA GLN A 10 -0.84 12.52 -2.96
C GLN A 10 0.46 13.23 -2.55
N ILE A 11 1.42 13.34 -3.47
CA ILE A 11 2.71 13.99 -3.21
C ILE A 11 2.55 15.49 -2.95
N GLU A 12 1.62 16.14 -3.64
CA GLU A 12 1.26 17.53 -3.35
C GLU A 12 0.70 17.69 -1.93
N MET A 13 -0.17 16.77 -1.49
CA MET A 13 -0.71 16.76 -0.13
C MET A 13 0.39 16.50 0.91
N ASP A 14 1.26 15.52 0.66
CA ASP A 14 2.39 15.20 1.52
C ASP A 14 3.31 16.41 1.73
N ALA A 15 3.64 17.11 0.65
CA ALA A 15 4.44 18.33 0.70
C ALA A 15 3.75 19.42 1.53
N ARG A 16 2.44 19.62 1.36
CA ARG A 16 1.65 20.60 2.14
C ARG A 16 1.60 20.25 3.63
N HIS A 17 1.63 18.97 3.97
CA HIS A 17 1.68 18.48 5.36
C HIS A 17 3.10 18.44 5.95
N GLY A 18 4.11 18.86 5.19
CA GLY A 18 5.50 18.92 5.65
C GLY A 18 6.24 17.59 5.58
N PHE A 19 5.69 16.59 4.89
CA PHE A 19 6.44 15.37 4.61
C PHE A 19 7.48 15.63 3.52
N PRO A 20 8.70 15.10 3.66
CA PRO A 20 9.74 15.28 2.66
C PRO A 20 9.42 14.48 1.40
N VAL A 21 9.43 15.17 0.25
CA VAL A 21 9.15 14.60 -1.08
C VAL A 21 10.25 14.89 -2.11
N SER A 22 11.23 15.71 -1.74
CA SER A 22 12.41 16.07 -2.52
C SER A 22 13.65 16.01 -1.64
N PHE A 23 14.79 15.59 -2.18
CA PHE A 23 16.01 15.34 -1.42
C PHE A 23 17.22 15.91 -2.16
N ASP A 24 18.17 16.48 -1.41
CA ASP A 24 19.37 17.12 -1.98
C ASP A 24 20.48 16.09 -2.27
N SER A 25 20.35 14.87 -1.75
CA SER A 25 21.30 13.78 -1.98
C SER A 25 20.63 12.40 -1.96
N GLU A 26 21.27 11.43 -2.62
CA GLU A 26 20.86 10.02 -2.53
C GLU A 26 20.84 9.53 -1.07
N LYS A 27 21.80 9.96 -0.25
CA LYS A 27 21.85 9.58 1.17
C LYS A 27 20.59 9.99 1.92
N GLU A 28 20.08 11.19 1.68
CA GLU A 28 18.82 11.67 2.27
C GLU A 28 17.61 10.92 1.73
N ALA A 29 17.56 10.67 0.42
CA ALA A 29 16.50 9.89 -0.21
C ALA A 29 16.41 8.49 0.39
N TYR A 30 17.53 7.77 0.52
CA TYR A 30 17.57 6.44 1.14
C TYR A 30 17.27 6.44 2.64
N ALA A 31 17.64 7.50 3.36
CA ALA A 31 17.23 7.69 4.74
C ALA A 31 15.71 7.85 4.86
N GLN A 32 15.07 8.57 3.92
CA GLN A 32 13.62 8.70 3.89
C GLN A 32 12.93 7.40 3.45
N LEU A 33 13.45 6.70 2.43
CA LEU A 33 12.97 5.37 2.05
C LEU A 33 12.93 4.42 3.24
N SER A 34 13.94 4.46 4.12
CA SER A 34 13.97 3.61 5.32
C SER A 34 12.82 3.95 6.28
N LYS A 35 12.46 5.23 6.43
CA LYS A 35 11.33 5.66 7.27
C LYS A 35 10.00 5.27 6.64
N ASP A 36 9.84 5.52 5.34
CA ASP A 36 8.62 5.20 4.61
C ASP A 36 8.39 3.69 4.54
N LEU A 37 9.46 2.88 4.48
CA LEU A 37 9.37 1.42 4.58
C LEU A 37 8.91 0.95 5.97
N VAL A 38 9.35 1.61 7.05
CA VAL A 38 8.83 1.33 8.40
C VAL A 38 7.35 1.66 8.48
N GLY A 39 6.92 2.79 7.91
CA GLY A 39 5.51 3.17 7.81
C GLY A 39 4.69 2.12 7.05
N LEU A 40 5.14 1.74 5.85
CA LEU A 40 4.51 0.68 5.05
C LEU A 40 4.31 -0.62 5.85
N LEU A 41 5.32 -1.07 6.57
CA LEU A 41 5.23 -2.28 7.39
C LEU A 41 4.30 -2.09 8.60
N GLY A 42 4.19 -0.87 9.12
CA GLY A 42 3.20 -0.47 10.12
C GLY A 42 1.78 -0.72 9.62
N GLU A 43 1.40 -0.11 8.49
CA GLU A 43 0.05 -0.23 7.92
C GLU A 43 -0.31 -1.69 7.57
N ILE A 44 0.65 -2.44 7.01
CA ILE A 44 0.45 -3.88 6.75
C ILE A 44 0.27 -4.65 8.07
N GLY A 45 0.96 -4.25 9.14
CA GLY A 45 0.80 -4.80 10.48
C GLY A 45 -0.59 -4.53 11.07
N GLU A 46 -1.10 -3.32 10.89
CA GLU A 46 -2.46 -2.93 11.29
C GLU A 46 -3.52 -3.73 10.51
N PHE A 47 -3.37 -3.81 9.19
CA PHE A 47 -4.18 -4.67 8.33
C PHE A 47 -4.20 -6.12 8.83
N ALA A 48 -3.01 -6.70 9.07
CA ALA A 48 -2.88 -8.08 9.55
C ALA A 48 -3.54 -8.27 10.93
N ASN A 49 -3.45 -7.28 11.81
CA ASN A 49 -4.08 -7.31 13.13
C ASN A 49 -5.62 -7.32 13.02
N ILE A 50 -6.19 -6.53 12.10
CA ILE A 50 -7.64 -6.53 11.86
C ILE A 50 -8.09 -7.89 11.29
N VAL A 51 -7.38 -8.44 10.30
CA VAL A 51 -7.66 -9.79 9.75
C VAL A 51 -7.64 -10.85 10.85
N LYS A 52 -6.64 -10.82 11.74
CA LYS A 52 -6.56 -11.71 12.90
C LYS A 52 -7.79 -11.60 13.80
N LYS A 53 -8.21 -10.38 14.15
CA LYS A 53 -9.42 -10.15 14.99
C LYS A 53 -10.69 -10.66 14.32
N LEU A 54 -10.83 -10.44 13.01
CA LEU A 54 -11.96 -10.97 12.24
C LEU A 54 -11.99 -12.50 12.25
N ASN A 55 -10.85 -13.16 12.05
CA ASN A 55 -10.79 -14.63 12.14
C ASN A 55 -11.18 -15.14 13.53
N ILE A 56 -10.71 -14.49 14.61
CA ILE A 56 -11.12 -14.85 15.99
C ILE A 56 -12.64 -14.68 16.16
N LYS A 57 -13.24 -13.61 15.62
CA LYS A 57 -14.71 -13.41 15.65
C LYS A 57 -15.44 -14.52 14.90
N LEU A 58 -14.93 -14.94 13.76
CA LEU A 58 -15.54 -16.01 12.96
C LEU A 58 -15.44 -17.38 13.65
N ASP A 59 -14.31 -17.66 14.30
CA ASP A 59 -14.11 -18.90 15.06
C ASP A 59 -14.90 -18.93 16.37
N ARG A 60 -15.09 -17.77 17.01
CA ARG A 60 -15.73 -17.61 18.33
C ARG A 60 -16.86 -16.57 18.28
N PRO A 61 -17.95 -16.82 17.53
CA PRO A 61 -18.97 -15.81 17.26
C PRO A 61 -19.70 -15.31 18.51
N ARG A 62 -19.77 -16.12 19.58
CA ARG A 62 -20.46 -15.82 20.84
C ARG A 62 -19.55 -15.27 21.95
N ASP A 63 -18.25 -15.58 21.91
CA ASP A 63 -17.32 -15.31 23.03
C ASP A 63 -16.36 -14.15 22.74
N TYR A 64 -16.33 -13.68 21.49
CA TYR A 64 -15.51 -12.56 21.07
C TYR A 64 -16.39 -11.47 20.48
N GLU A 65 -16.44 -10.30 21.11
CA GLU A 65 -17.19 -9.16 20.62
C GLU A 65 -16.33 -8.33 19.65
N LEU A 66 -16.84 -8.13 18.43
CA LEU A 66 -16.20 -7.35 17.38
C LEU A 66 -17.28 -6.82 16.43
N ASP A 67 -17.28 -5.52 16.19
CA ASP A 67 -18.03 -4.93 15.09
C ASP A 67 -17.34 -5.28 13.76
N THR A 68 -17.85 -6.32 13.11
CA THR A 68 -17.30 -6.80 11.84
C THR A 68 -17.50 -5.82 10.69
N ALA A 69 -18.52 -4.96 10.73
CA ALA A 69 -18.75 -3.98 9.67
C ALA A 69 -17.73 -2.85 9.77
N SER A 70 -17.45 -2.38 10.99
CA SER A 70 -16.37 -1.42 11.23
C SER A 70 -15.01 -2.00 10.86
N ALA A 71 -14.69 -3.21 11.33
CA ALA A 71 -13.42 -3.87 11.02
C ALA A 71 -13.19 -4.03 9.50
N LYS A 72 -14.23 -4.38 8.73
CA LYS A 72 -14.12 -4.46 7.26
C LYS A 72 -13.89 -3.11 6.58
N ARG A 73 -14.44 -2.01 7.12
CA ARG A 73 -14.14 -0.66 6.60
C ARG A 73 -12.68 -0.29 6.89
N GLN A 74 -12.20 -0.56 8.10
CA GLN A 74 -10.81 -0.31 8.48
C GLN A 74 -9.83 -1.07 7.57
N LEU A 75 -10.12 -2.32 7.20
CA LEU A 75 -9.28 -3.03 6.21
C LEU A 75 -9.10 -2.27 4.88
N GLY A 76 -10.13 -1.54 4.44
CA GLY A 76 -10.05 -0.70 3.24
C GLY A 76 -9.17 0.54 3.45
N GLU A 77 -9.21 1.13 4.64
CA GLU A 77 -8.36 2.25 5.05
C GLU A 77 -6.89 1.81 5.11
N GLU A 78 -6.57 0.72 5.80
CA GLU A 78 -5.19 0.21 5.88
C GLU A 78 -4.59 -0.16 4.51
N LEU A 79 -5.43 -0.65 3.58
CA LEU A 79 -5.00 -0.90 2.20
C LEU A 79 -4.70 0.39 1.44
N ALA A 80 -5.48 1.45 1.68
CA ALA A 80 -5.24 2.76 1.11
C ALA A 80 -3.95 3.36 1.69
N ASP A 81 -3.73 3.25 3.00
CA ASP A 81 -2.52 3.73 3.67
C ASP A 81 -1.27 2.97 3.19
N THR A 82 -1.38 1.65 3.03
CA THR A 82 -0.36 0.81 2.38
C THR A 82 -0.04 1.31 0.97
N LEU A 83 -1.07 1.63 0.17
CA LEU A 83 -0.89 2.14 -1.18
C LEU A 83 -0.23 3.53 -1.20
N ILE A 84 -0.57 4.42 -0.27
CA ILE A 84 0.07 5.73 -0.11
C ILE A 84 1.58 5.57 0.09
N TYR A 85 2.00 4.67 0.99
CA TYR A 85 3.42 4.41 1.19
C TYR A 85 4.09 3.82 -0.06
N ILE A 86 3.45 2.90 -0.79
CA ILE A 86 4.00 2.36 -2.05
C ILE A 86 4.21 3.48 -3.09
N MET A 87 3.23 4.38 -3.22
CA MET A 87 3.33 5.54 -4.13
C MET A 87 4.49 6.45 -3.74
N ARG A 88 4.67 6.73 -2.44
CA ARG A 88 5.79 7.53 -1.94
C ARG A 88 7.14 6.88 -2.24
N LEU A 89 7.28 5.57 -2.01
CA LEU A 89 8.51 4.83 -2.33
C LEU A 89 8.84 4.93 -3.82
N ALA A 90 7.83 4.79 -4.70
CA ALA A 90 8.03 4.92 -6.14
C ALA A 90 8.53 6.31 -6.54
N VAL A 91 7.99 7.37 -5.92
CA VAL A 91 8.39 8.75 -6.18
C VAL A 91 9.83 9.01 -5.71
N ILE A 92 10.20 8.57 -4.50
CA ILE A 92 11.56 8.73 -3.99
C ILE A 92 12.58 7.98 -4.87
N LEU A 93 12.21 6.81 -5.41
CA LEU A 93 13.04 6.02 -6.31
C LEU A 93 13.02 6.50 -7.77
N ASN A 94 12.23 7.51 -8.10
CA ASN A 94 11.99 7.97 -9.48
C ASN A 94 11.53 6.83 -10.43
N VAL A 95 10.62 5.99 -9.94
CA VAL A 95 10.04 4.86 -10.67
C VAL A 95 8.65 5.22 -11.19
N ASP A 96 8.43 5.05 -12.49
CA ASP A 96 7.08 5.05 -13.07
C ASP A 96 6.35 3.76 -12.64
N LEU A 97 5.56 3.88 -11.57
CA LEU A 97 4.87 2.75 -10.97
C LEU A 97 3.83 2.13 -11.92
N GLU A 98 3.13 2.94 -12.71
CA GLU A 98 2.13 2.46 -13.67
C GLU A 98 2.80 1.63 -14.76
N GLU A 99 3.87 2.16 -15.36
CA GLU A 99 4.60 1.44 -16.40
C GLU A 99 5.18 0.11 -15.87
N GLN A 100 5.75 0.12 -14.66
CA GLN A 100 6.26 -1.11 -14.02
C GLN A 100 5.16 -2.14 -13.75
N LEU A 101 3.98 -1.69 -13.30
CA LEU A 101 2.83 -2.54 -13.06
C LEU A 101 2.35 -3.18 -14.37
N LEU A 102 2.17 -2.39 -15.42
CA LEU A 102 1.76 -2.89 -16.75
C LEU A 102 2.75 -3.92 -17.30
N LYS A 103 4.06 -3.62 -17.26
CA LYS A 103 5.14 -4.56 -17.64
C LYS A 103 5.09 -5.85 -16.82
N LYS A 104 4.77 -5.76 -15.52
CA LYS A 104 4.65 -6.94 -14.65
C LYS A 104 3.42 -7.77 -14.98
N MET A 105 2.28 -7.14 -15.23
CA MET A 105 1.04 -7.82 -15.61
C MET A 105 1.20 -8.59 -16.91
N GLN A 106 1.78 -7.99 -17.96
CA GLN A 106 2.05 -8.67 -19.23
C GLN A 106 2.95 -9.90 -19.06
N ARG A 107 4.05 -9.77 -18.29
CA ARG A 107 4.93 -10.91 -17.98
C ARG A 107 4.20 -12.01 -17.22
N ASN A 108 3.33 -11.66 -16.28
CA ASN A 108 2.55 -12.63 -15.52
C ASN A 108 1.51 -13.33 -16.41
N GLU A 109 0.87 -12.61 -17.34
CA GLU A 109 -0.07 -13.19 -18.30
C GLU A 109 0.60 -14.26 -19.15
N LEU A 110 1.80 -13.97 -19.69
CA LEU A 110 2.60 -14.93 -20.44
C LEU A 110 2.99 -16.14 -19.58
N ARG A 111 3.39 -15.90 -18.33
CA ARG A 111 3.80 -16.96 -17.39
C ARG A 111 2.65 -17.92 -17.04
N TYR A 112 1.43 -17.41 -16.92
CA TYR A 112 0.26 -18.19 -16.50
C TYR A 112 -0.67 -18.56 -17.66
N ALA A 113 -0.26 -18.32 -18.90
CA ALA A 113 -1.06 -18.67 -20.08
C ALA A 113 -1.46 -20.15 -20.11
N SER A 114 -0.59 -21.04 -19.61
CA SER A 114 -0.85 -22.50 -19.51
C SER A 114 -1.81 -22.90 -18.38
N LEU A 115 -2.11 -22.00 -17.44
CA LEU A 115 -3.04 -22.24 -16.33
C LEU A 115 -4.44 -21.68 -16.60
N ARG A 116 -4.70 -21.16 -17.81
CA ARG A 116 -6.04 -20.68 -18.19
C ARG A 116 -7.02 -21.85 -18.11
N LYS A 117 -8.02 -21.72 -17.23
CA LYS A 117 -9.18 -22.62 -17.25
C LYS A 117 -9.98 -22.31 -18.52
N GLN A 118 -10.30 -23.35 -19.30
CA GLN A 118 -11.19 -23.27 -20.45
C GLN A 118 -12.61 -22.90 -20.01
#